data_AF-A0A9D8F0P3-F1
#
_entry.id   AF-A0A9D8F0P3-F1
#
_cell.length_a   1.000
_cell.length_b   1.000
_cell.length_c   1.000
_cell.angle_alpha   90.00
_cell.angle_beta   90.00
_cell.angle_gamma   90.00
#
_symmetry.space_group_name_H-M   'P 1'
#
loop_
_entity.id
_entity.type
_entity.pdbx_description
1 polymer ?
#
loop_
_entity_poly.entity_id
_entity_poly.type
_entity_poly.pdbx_seq_one_letter_code
_entity_poly.pdbx_strand_id
1 'polypeptide(L)'
;YKDLIDDVFNVWASVANLTNLGEVADGGADAGALDAAGGHLGDIRVAAWEIGASGVLAHAFQPGTEAIFGPGGSIAGDIHFDLFAAPGVPWLWVDDPFDAPGDLTIDIYTVALHEMGHALGLAHTGVFGAVMEPVYAGARRTLSADDIAGIQAIYGVKPAVPDAGSAGAMLLMSFLFLARRRSDKK
;
A
#
# COMPACT_ATOMS: atom_id res chain seq x y z
N TYR A 1 16.13 1.03 2.87
CA TYR A 1 14.81 1.66 3.01
C TYR A 1 13.69 0.68 3.41
N LYS A 2 13.98 -0.49 4.01
CA LYS A 2 12.91 -1.47 4.33
C LYS A 2 11.85 -0.89 5.27
N ASP A 3 12.27 -0.38 6.43
CA ASP A 3 11.36 0.18 7.44
C ASP A 3 10.50 1.33 6.89
N LEU A 4 11.05 2.11 5.95
CA LEU A 4 10.32 3.18 5.26
C LEU A 4 9.20 2.62 4.37
N ILE A 5 9.49 1.56 3.61
CA ILE A 5 8.49 0.93 2.74
C ILE A 5 7.41 0.24 3.57
N ASP A 6 7.79 -0.42 4.67
CA ASP A 6 6.84 -1.01 5.61
C ASP A 6 5.90 0.06 6.20
N ASP A 7 6.44 1.22 6.58
CA ASP A 7 5.63 2.33 7.11
C ASP A 7 4.67 2.90 6.06
N VAL A 8 5.16 3.17 4.84
CA VAL A 8 4.32 3.60 3.71
C VAL A 8 3.17 2.63 3.46
N PHE A 9 3.45 1.34 3.49
CA PHE A 9 2.42 0.32 3.34
C PHE A 9 1.41 0.36 4.51
N ASN A 10 1.90 0.50 5.75
CA ASN A 10 1.06 0.60 6.93
C ASN A 10 0.13 1.82 6.91
N VAL A 11 0.56 2.94 6.32
CA VAL A 11 -0.28 4.13 6.14
C VAL A 11 -1.50 3.80 5.28
N TRP A 12 -1.33 3.15 4.12
CA TRP A 12 -2.46 2.70 3.29
C TRP A 12 -3.33 1.64 4.00
N ALA A 13 -2.70 0.65 4.64
CA ALA A 13 -3.39 -0.41 5.38
C ALA A 13 -4.11 0.10 6.65
N SER A 14 -3.82 1.32 7.11
CA SER A 14 -4.51 1.94 8.24
C SER A 14 -5.93 2.41 7.89
N VAL A 15 -6.18 2.76 6.62
CA VAL A 15 -7.44 3.34 6.16
C VAL A 15 -8.28 2.42 5.26
N ALA A 16 -7.66 1.39 4.69
CA ALA A 16 -8.29 0.45 3.77
C ALA A 16 -8.35 -0.98 4.35
N ASN A 17 -9.35 -1.76 3.93
CA ASN A 17 -9.50 -3.16 4.33
C ASN A 17 -8.58 -4.09 3.52
N LEU A 18 -7.27 -3.93 3.67
CA LEU A 18 -6.25 -4.80 3.06
C LEU A 18 -6.07 -6.03 3.95
N THR A 19 -6.69 -7.17 3.58
CA THR A 19 -6.74 -8.36 4.45
C THR A 19 -5.72 -9.44 4.15
N ASN A 20 -5.09 -9.43 2.96
CA ASN A 20 -4.25 -10.53 2.46
C ASN A 20 -2.87 -10.07 1.99
N LEU A 21 -2.27 -9.10 2.68
CA LEU A 21 -0.93 -8.62 2.35
C LEU A 21 0.04 -9.07 3.44
N GLY A 22 1.16 -9.64 3.02
CA GLY A 22 2.21 -10.15 3.89
C GLY A 22 3.55 -10.09 3.18
N GLU A 23 4.59 -9.73 3.93
CA GLU A 23 5.94 -9.73 3.40
C GLU A 23 6.40 -11.16 3.10
N VAL A 24 6.98 -11.35 1.92
CA VAL A 24 7.58 -12.61 1.49
C VAL A 24 9.04 -12.35 1.16
N ALA A 25 9.91 -13.33 1.43
CA ALA A 25 11.31 -13.23 1.07
C ALA A 25 11.46 -13.11 -0.45
N ASP A 26 12.19 -12.09 -0.89
CA ASP A 26 12.56 -11.93 -2.30
C ASP A 26 13.55 -13.05 -2.70
N GLY A 27 13.22 -13.78 -3.76
CA GLY A 27 14.06 -14.83 -4.34
C GLY A 27 15.22 -14.30 -5.19
N GLY A 28 15.29 -12.98 -5.41
CA GLY A 28 16.32 -12.32 -6.20
C GLY A 28 16.15 -12.48 -7.71
N ALA A 29 14.94 -12.82 -8.16
CA ALA A 29 14.62 -12.91 -9.58
C ALA A 29 14.37 -11.51 -10.17
N ASP A 30 14.55 -11.37 -11.47
CA ASP A 30 14.31 -10.11 -12.16
C ASP A 30 12.83 -9.65 -12.05
N ALA A 31 12.60 -8.35 -12.14
CA ALA A 31 11.24 -7.80 -12.26
C ALA A 31 10.52 -8.43 -13.46
N GLY A 32 9.27 -8.84 -13.26
CA GLY A 32 8.47 -9.56 -14.24
C GLY A 32 8.81 -11.05 -14.44
N ALA A 33 9.83 -11.60 -13.77
CA ALA A 33 10.25 -12.98 -13.97
C ALA A 33 9.19 -14.03 -13.53
N LEU A 34 9.17 -15.15 -14.25
CA LEU A 34 8.27 -16.29 -14.02
C LEU A 34 8.53 -17.01 -12.69
N ASP A 35 9.79 -17.01 -12.27
CA ASP A 35 10.33 -17.72 -11.12
C ASP A 35 10.61 -16.79 -9.93
N ALA A 36 10.18 -15.53 -10.02
CA ALA A 36 10.12 -14.67 -8.85
C ALA A 36 9.33 -15.39 -7.75
N ALA A 37 9.94 -15.62 -6.60
CA ALA A 37 9.24 -16.16 -5.45
C ALA A 37 8.09 -15.20 -5.11
N GLY A 38 6.84 -15.67 -5.17
CA GLY A 38 5.67 -14.77 -5.15
C GLY A 38 5.17 -14.32 -6.55
N GLY A 39 5.61 -14.96 -7.64
CA GLY A 39 5.16 -14.72 -9.03
C GLY A 39 3.68 -15.06 -9.32
N HIS A 40 2.81 -14.83 -8.33
CA HIS A 40 1.37 -14.78 -8.47
C HIS A 40 0.94 -13.34 -8.81
N LEU A 41 -0.28 -13.20 -9.33
CA LEU A 41 -0.87 -11.89 -9.60
C LEU A 41 -0.95 -11.09 -8.29
N GLY A 42 -0.38 -9.89 -8.25
CA GLY A 42 -0.58 -8.93 -7.15
C GLY A 42 0.54 -8.79 -6.13
N ASP A 43 1.73 -9.35 -6.38
CA ASP A 43 2.91 -9.10 -5.54
C ASP A 43 3.53 -7.73 -5.84
N ILE A 44 3.83 -6.97 -4.79
CA ILE A 44 4.46 -5.64 -4.89
C ILE A 44 5.95 -5.80 -4.64
N ARG A 45 6.78 -5.61 -5.68
CA ARG A 45 8.25 -5.54 -5.53
C ARG A 45 8.72 -4.10 -5.65
N VAL A 46 9.74 -3.76 -4.88
CA VAL A 46 10.30 -2.41 -4.85
C VAL A 46 11.76 -2.47 -5.25
N ALA A 47 12.13 -1.74 -6.30
CA ALA A 47 13.49 -1.74 -6.84
C ALA A 47 13.94 -0.34 -7.25
N ALA A 48 15.26 -0.16 -7.32
CA ALA A 48 15.84 0.96 -8.03
C ALA A 48 16.05 0.56 -9.50
N TRP A 49 15.78 1.48 -10.44
CA TRP A 49 15.74 1.19 -11.86
C TRP A 49 16.28 2.36 -12.68
N GLU A 50 16.84 2.09 -13.86
CA GLU A 50 17.16 3.13 -14.84
C GLU A 50 15.92 3.45 -15.66
N ILE A 51 15.16 4.47 -15.25
CA ILE A 51 13.93 4.87 -15.97
C ILE A 51 14.31 5.70 -17.20
N GLY A 52 15.34 6.56 -17.08
CA GLY A 52 15.94 7.29 -18.21
C GLY A 52 15.03 8.34 -18.85
N ALA A 53 13.84 8.59 -18.30
CA ALA A 53 12.91 9.62 -18.75
C ALA A 53 13.10 10.89 -17.91
N SER A 54 13.43 12.00 -18.57
CA SER A 54 13.64 13.29 -17.88
C SER A 54 12.40 13.70 -17.07
N GLY A 55 12.60 13.94 -15.77
CA GLY A 55 11.56 14.42 -14.86
C GLY A 55 10.66 13.33 -14.23
N VAL A 56 10.93 12.05 -14.49
CA VAL A 56 10.25 10.94 -13.80
C VAL A 56 11.08 10.54 -12.58
N LEU A 57 10.47 10.56 -11.39
CA LEU A 57 11.14 10.20 -10.13
C LEU A 57 11.03 8.71 -9.84
N ALA A 58 9.86 8.15 -10.12
CA ALA A 58 9.53 6.75 -9.93
C ALA A 58 8.31 6.42 -10.80
N HIS A 59 7.97 5.14 -10.88
CA HIS A 59 6.68 4.67 -11.37
C HIS A 59 6.25 3.42 -10.63
N ALA A 60 4.98 3.05 -10.82
CA ALA A 60 4.47 1.74 -10.44
C ALA A 60 3.53 1.18 -11.49
N PHE A 61 3.39 -0.14 -11.47
CA PHE A 61 2.45 -0.87 -12.32
C PHE A 61 1.20 -1.21 -11.53
N GLN A 62 0.04 -0.83 -12.03
CA GLN A 62 -1.23 -1.13 -11.38
C GLN A 62 -1.53 -2.64 -11.41
N PRO A 63 -2.39 -3.15 -10.51
CA PRO A 63 -3.00 -4.46 -10.66
C PRO A 63 -3.71 -4.58 -12.02
N GLY A 64 -3.65 -5.74 -12.68
CA GLY A 64 -4.29 -5.95 -13.99
C GLY A 64 -3.39 -5.74 -15.22
N THR A 65 -2.09 -5.44 -15.06
CA THR A 65 -1.13 -5.24 -16.17
C THR A 65 -0.29 -6.49 -16.49
N GLU A 66 -0.78 -7.68 -16.20
CA GLU A 66 0.03 -8.92 -16.14
C GLU A 66 0.42 -9.47 -17.52
N ALA A 67 -0.15 -8.90 -18.59
CA ALA A 67 0.15 -9.28 -19.96
C ALA A 67 1.47 -8.73 -20.51
N ILE A 68 2.18 -7.83 -19.80
CA ILE A 68 3.31 -7.07 -20.37
C ILE A 68 4.55 -7.96 -20.63
N PHE A 69 4.75 -9.07 -19.89
CA PHE A 69 5.96 -9.91 -19.99
C PHE A 69 5.73 -11.38 -20.40
N GLY A 70 4.52 -11.72 -20.85
CA GLY A 70 4.19 -13.05 -21.36
C GLY A 70 3.62 -14.03 -20.34
N PRO A 71 3.30 -15.27 -20.75
CA PRO A 71 2.52 -16.20 -19.92
C PRO A 71 3.28 -16.64 -18.66
N GLY A 72 2.76 -16.25 -17.50
CA GLY A 72 3.16 -16.73 -16.16
C GLY A 72 3.99 -15.74 -15.34
N GLY A 73 4.47 -14.64 -15.93
CA GLY A 73 5.20 -13.59 -15.23
C GLY A 73 4.31 -12.38 -15.03
N SER A 74 4.55 -11.59 -13.99
CA SER A 74 3.79 -10.36 -13.73
C SER A 74 4.70 -9.25 -13.24
N ILE A 75 4.51 -8.05 -13.79
CA ILE A 75 5.07 -6.79 -13.27
C ILE A 75 4.01 -5.98 -12.50
N ALA A 76 2.74 -6.41 -12.52
CA ALA A 76 1.67 -5.71 -11.82
C ALA A 76 1.97 -5.67 -10.31
N GLY A 77 1.93 -4.47 -9.74
CA GLY A 77 2.32 -4.18 -8.36
C GLY A 77 3.74 -3.64 -8.21
N ASP A 78 4.64 -3.84 -9.18
CA ASP A 78 6.04 -3.41 -9.02
C ASP A 78 6.16 -1.88 -8.97
N ILE A 79 7.08 -1.41 -8.13
CA ILE A 79 7.43 0.00 -7.93
C ILE A 79 8.93 0.17 -8.23
N HIS A 80 9.24 1.09 -9.14
CA HIS A 80 10.61 1.39 -9.53
C HIS A 80 10.96 2.85 -9.22
N PHE A 81 12.08 3.08 -8.56
CA PHE A 81 12.64 4.42 -8.29
C PHE A 81 13.78 4.72 -9.25
N ASP A 82 13.79 5.91 -9.85
CA ASP A 82 14.84 6.26 -10.81
C ASP A 82 16.21 6.39 -10.13
N LEU A 83 17.19 5.71 -10.74
CA LEU A 83 18.59 5.82 -10.40
C LEU A 83 19.24 7.09 -10.97
N PHE A 84 18.65 7.67 -12.02
CA PHE A 84 19.23 8.80 -12.71
C PHE A 84 18.53 10.12 -12.38
N ALA A 85 19.26 10.98 -11.69
CA ALA A 85 18.99 12.41 -11.76
C ALA A 85 19.11 12.88 -13.22
N ALA A 86 18.07 13.53 -13.76
CA ALA A 86 18.07 14.01 -15.14
C ALA A 86 19.30 14.91 -15.39
N PRO A 87 19.92 14.86 -16.60
CA PRO A 87 21.08 15.69 -16.89
C PRO A 87 20.85 17.17 -16.57
N GLY A 88 21.61 17.72 -15.63
CA GLY A 88 21.51 19.12 -15.20
C GLY A 88 20.61 19.39 -13.98
N VAL A 89 19.96 18.37 -13.40
CA VAL A 89 19.18 18.49 -12.17
C VAL A 89 19.68 17.44 -11.16
N PRO A 90 20.72 17.71 -10.36
CA PRO A 90 21.21 16.75 -9.38
C PRO A 90 20.23 16.72 -8.21
N TRP A 91 19.15 15.95 -8.32
CA TRP A 91 18.33 15.67 -7.17
C TRP A 91 18.93 14.55 -6.32
N LEU A 92 18.78 14.68 -5.00
CA LEU A 92 19.20 13.68 -4.03
C LEU A 92 17.96 13.08 -3.35
N TRP A 93 17.90 11.75 -3.30
CA TRP A 93 16.93 11.04 -2.46
C TRP A 93 17.25 11.24 -0.98
N VAL A 94 16.27 11.67 -0.20
CA VAL A 94 16.38 11.84 1.25
C VAL A 94 15.23 11.15 1.96
N ASP A 95 15.48 10.56 3.13
CA ASP A 95 14.48 9.90 3.97
C ASP A 95 14.01 10.75 5.17
N ASP A 96 14.65 11.90 5.41
CA ASP A 96 14.15 12.99 6.23
C ASP A 96 14.11 14.28 5.38
N PRO A 97 12.94 14.92 5.22
CA PRO A 97 12.81 16.16 4.45
C PRO A 97 13.60 17.34 5.05
N PHE A 98 14.12 17.21 6.27
CA PHE A 98 14.94 18.20 6.95
C PHE A 98 16.45 17.90 6.91
N ASP A 99 16.87 16.73 6.43
CA ASP A 99 18.27 16.27 6.49
C ASP A 99 19.18 16.85 5.40
N ALA A 100 18.64 17.59 4.41
CA ALA A 100 19.42 18.02 3.28
C ALA A 100 19.45 19.54 3.01
N PRO A 101 20.61 20.07 2.59
CA PRO A 101 20.78 21.49 2.33
C PRO A 101 20.26 21.85 0.92
N GLY A 102 19.01 22.30 0.81
CA GLY A 102 18.53 23.09 -0.34
C GLY A 102 17.44 22.48 -1.20
N ASP A 103 16.96 23.26 -2.18
CA ASP A 103 15.75 23.05 -2.99
C ASP A 103 15.79 21.86 -3.99
N LEU A 104 16.82 21.00 -3.92
CA LEU A 104 17.07 19.91 -4.88
C LEU A 104 16.89 18.52 -4.27
N THR A 105 16.16 18.40 -3.16
CA THR A 105 16.00 17.12 -2.45
C THR A 105 14.61 16.54 -2.66
N ILE A 106 14.57 15.25 -2.95
CA ILE A 106 13.33 14.50 -3.15
C ILE A 106 13.14 13.59 -1.96
N ASP A 107 12.05 13.81 -1.24
CA ASP A 107 11.65 12.95 -0.13
C ASP A 107 11.19 11.59 -0.68
N ILE A 108 12.01 10.56 -0.47
CA ILE A 108 11.73 9.19 -0.93
C ILE A 108 10.46 8.63 -0.29
N TYR A 109 10.12 9.05 0.93
CA TYR A 109 8.88 8.64 1.57
C TYR A 109 7.66 9.12 0.79
N THR A 110 7.68 10.39 0.39
CA THR A 110 6.58 11.02 -0.37
C THR A 110 6.37 10.30 -1.69
N VAL A 111 7.45 10.04 -2.43
CA VAL A 111 7.37 9.31 -3.70
C VAL A 111 6.94 7.87 -3.48
N ALA A 112 7.48 7.18 -2.48
CA ALA A 112 7.06 5.81 -2.15
C ALA A 112 5.57 5.72 -1.79
N LEU A 113 5.05 6.68 -1.03
CA LEU A 113 3.63 6.73 -0.66
C LEU A 113 2.74 6.90 -1.89
N HIS A 114 3.15 7.74 -2.85
CA HIS A 114 2.48 7.92 -4.13
C HIS A 114 2.48 6.64 -4.98
N GLU A 115 3.66 6.06 -5.21
CA GLU A 115 3.79 4.87 -6.04
C GLU A 115 3.10 3.64 -5.44
N MET A 116 3.08 3.52 -4.10
CA MET A 116 2.30 2.49 -3.42
C MET A 116 0.80 2.65 -3.69
N GLY A 117 0.29 3.87 -3.81
CA GLY A 117 -1.09 4.11 -4.23
C GLY A 117 -1.37 3.54 -5.63
N HIS A 118 -0.45 3.75 -6.58
CA HIS A 118 -0.53 3.13 -7.91
C HIS A 118 -0.43 1.60 -7.87
N ALA A 119 0.50 1.03 -7.09
CA ALA A 119 0.61 -0.41 -6.92
C ALA A 119 -0.66 -1.04 -6.31
N LEU A 120 -1.42 -0.26 -5.52
CA LEU A 120 -2.73 -0.61 -4.99
C LEU A 120 -3.90 -0.25 -5.93
N GLY A 121 -3.62 0.25 -7.13
CA GLY A 121 -4.62 0.49 -8.19
C GLY A 121 -5.26 1.88 -8.21
N LEU A 122 -4.72 2.86 -7.47
CA LEU A 122 -5.14 4.26 -7.60
C LEU A 122 -4.56 4.87 -8.88
N ALA A 123 -5.32 5.78 -9.49
CA ALA A 123 -4.84 6.66 -10.55
C ALA A 123 -4.45 8.03 -9.96
N HIS A 124 -3.76 8.84 -10.76
CA HIS A 124 -3.51 10.24 -10.41
C HIS A 124 -4.82 11.00 -10.14
N THR A 125 -4.74 11.98 -9.25
CA THR A 125 -5.81 12.94 -8.96
C THR A 125 -5.38 14.36 -9.28
N GLY A 126 -6.37 15.22 -9.55
CA GLY A 126 -6.19 16.67 -9.69
C GLY A 126 -6.40 17.44 -8.39
N VAL A 127 -6.68 16.75 -7.27
CA VAL A 127 -6.91 17.39 -5.97
C VAL A 127 -5.58 17.86 -5.41
N PHE A 128 -5.46 19.18 -5.26
CA PHE A 128 -4.24 19.81 -4.74
C PHE A 128 -3.92 19.32 -3.32
N GLY A 129 -2.68 18.89 -3.11
CA GLY A 129 -2.20 18.39 -1.82
C GLY A 129 -2.58 16.94 -1.51
N ALA A 130 -3.27 16.25 -2.42
CA ALA A 130 -3.40 14.80 -2.35
C ALA A 130 -2.04 14.13 -2.60
N VAL A 131 -1.85 12.96 -2.00
CA VAL A 131 -0.66 12.14 -2.24
C VAL A 131 -0.62 11.72 -3.71
N MET A 132 -1.76 11.38 -4.31
CA MET A 132 -1.86 10.97 -5.71
C MET A 132 -1.77 12.12 -6.74
N GLU A 133 -1.36 13.33 -6.35
CA GLU A 133 -1.03 14.41 -7.29
C GLU A 133 0.20 14.02 -8.14
N PRO A 134 0.17 14.14 -9.48
CA PRO A 134 1.24 13.62 -10.36
C PRO A 134 2.57 14.38 -10.28
N VAL A 135 2.57 15.58 -9.70
CA VAL A 135 3.75 16.45 -9.66
C VAL A 135 4.25 16.55 -8.22
N TYR A 136 5.51 16.20 -8.01
CA TYR A 136 6.17 16.41 -6.74
C TYR A 136 6.26 17.92 -6.44
N ALA A 137 5.67 18.34 -5.32
CA ALA A 137 5.70 19.73 -4.86
C ALA A 137 6.16 19.84 -3.40
N GLY A 138 7.04 18.93 -2.97
CA GLY A 138 7.59 18.84 -1.62
C GLY A 138 7.03 17.67 -0.82
N ALA A 139 7.51 17.53 0.42
CA ALA A 139 7.18 16.41 1.28
C ALA A 139 5.68 16.35 1.61
N ARG A 140 5.07 15.18 1.37
CA ARG A 140 3.66 14.84 1.64
C ARG A 140 3.59 13.39 2.12
N ARG A 141 3.53 13.24 3.44
CA ARG A 141 3.55 11.93 4.13
C ARG A 141 2.21 11.57 4.79
N THR A 142 1.13 12.26 4.43
CA THR A 142 -0.20 12.07 5.04
C THR A 142 -1.26 11.98 3.95
N LEU A 143 -2.09 10.95 4.02
CA LEU A 143 -3.19 10.75 3.09
C LEU A 143 -4.22 11.87 3.23
N SER A 144 -4.62 12.45 2.11
CA SER A 144 -5.75 13.38 2.04
C SER A 144 -7.09 12.63 2.08
N ALA A 145 -8.18 13.38 2.21
CA ALA A 145 -9.52 12.80 2.11
C ALA A 145 -9.79 12.17 0.74
N ASP A 146 -9.18 12.70 -0.33
CA ASP A 146 -9.29 12.17 -1.70
C ASP A 146 -8.59 10.80 -1.81
N ASP A 147 -7.38 10.70 -1.28
CA ASP A 147 -6.60 9.46 -1.25
C ASP A 147 -7.33 8.35 -0.47
N ILE A 148 -7.87 8.70 0.71
CA ILE A 148 -8.64 7.79 1.55
C ILE A 148 -9.92 7.32 0.85
N ALA A 149 -10.67 8.24 0.23
CA ALA A 149 -11.89 7.89 -0.49
C ALA A 149 -11.59 6.97 -1.69
N GLY A 150 -10.52 7.25 -2.43
CA GLY A 150 -10.08 6.43 -3.56
C GLY A 150 -9.74 5.00 -3.14
N ILE A 151 -8.90 4.83 -2.12
CA ILE A 151 -8.46 3.48 -1.70
C ILE A 151 -9.60 2.68 -1.07
N GLN A 152 -10.50 3.35 -0.33
CA GLN A 152 -11.68 2.72 0.24
C GLN A 152 -12.72 2.35 -0.82
N ALA A 153 -12.76 3.02 -1.97
CA ALA A 153 -13.62 2.63 -3.08
C ALA A 153 -13.18 1.29 -3.71
N ILE A 154 -11.88 0.96 -3.65
CA ILE A 154 -11.33 -0.30 -4.17
C ILE A 154 -11.44 -1.42 -3.14
N TYR A 155 -10.97 -1.17 -1.91
CA TYR A 155 -10.79 -2.23 -0.91
C TYR A 155 -11.83 -2.20 0.22
N GLY A 156 -12.62 -1.14 0.33
CA GLY A 156 -13.53 -0.92 1.45
C GLY A 156 -12.83 -0.29 2.65
N VAL A 157 -13.65 0.18 3.60
CA VAL A 157 -13.19 0.76 4.86
C VAL A 157 -12.65 -0.33 5.77
N LYS A 158 -11.50 -0.09 6.40
CA LYS A 158 -10.96 -0.98 7.43
C LYS A 158 -12.00 -1.17 8.55
N PRO A 159 -12.43 -2.42 8.85
CA PRO A 159 -13.34 -2.67 9.96
C PRO A 159 -12.72 -2.20 11.28
N ALA A 160 -13.52 -1.55 12.12
CA ALA A 160 -13.11 -1.33 13.49
C ALA A 160 -12.85 -2.70 14.14
N VAL A 161 -11.69 -2.86 14.77
CA VAL A 161 -11.46 -4.02 15.65
C VAL A 161 -12.55 -3.96 16.71
N PRO A 162 -13.47 -4.94 16.81
CA PRO A 162 -14.49 -4.89 17.83
C PRO A 162 -13.81 -4.85 19.19
N ASP A 163 -14.12 -3.83 19.99
CA ASP A 163 -13.66 -3.78 21.38
C ASP A 163 -14.03 -5.10 22.04
N ALA A 164 -13.02 -5.82 22.54
CA ALA A 164 -13.17 -7.12 23.19
C ALA A 164 -14.15 -7.10 24.38
N GLY A 165 -14.58 -5.92 24.84
CA GLY A 165 -15.59 -5.74 25.88
C GLY A 165 -17.06 -5.81 25.41
N SER A 166 -17.34 -5.80 24.11
CA SER A 166 -18.73 -5.76 23.60
C SER A 166 -19.32 -7.14 23.23
N ALA A 167 -18.47 -8.14 23.02
CA ALA A 167 -18.89 -9.52 22.74
C ALA A 167 -19.40 -10.29 23.98
N GLY A 168 -19.07 -9.83 25.19
CA GLY A 168 -19.45 -10.49 26.46
C GLY A 168 -20.91 -10.31 26.86
N ALA A 169 -21.63 -9.34 26.30
CA ALA A 169 -23.00 -9.01 26.70
C ALA A 169 -24.09 -9.78 25.92
N MET A 170 -23.75 -10.47 24.82
CA MET A 170 -24.72 -11.13 23.94
C MET A 170 -24.92 -12.63 24.19
N LEU A 171 -24.27 -13.24 25.19
CA LEU A 171 -24.34 -14.70 25.43
C LEU A 171 -25.09 -15.14 26.70
N LEU A 172 -25.90 -14.28 27.34
CA LEU A 172 -26.57 -14.61 28.61
C LEU A 172 -28.12 -14.56 28.61
N MET A 173 -28.77 -14.79 27.46
CA MET A 173 -30.25 -14.74 27.35
C MET A 173 -30.88 -15.97 26.66
N SER A 174 -30.35 -17.18 26.89
CA SER A 174 -30.96 -18.40 26.30
C SER A 174 -31.00 -19.67 27.17
N PHE A 175 -30.75 -19.59 28.49
CA PHE A 175 -30.88 -20.78 29.36
C PHE A 175 -31.63 -20.54 30.68
N LEU A 176 -32.83 -19.95 30.63
CA LEU A 176 -33.69 -19.91 31.82
C LEU A 176 -35.18 -20.15 31.54
N PHE A 177 -35.52 -21.18 30.75
CA PHE A 177 -36.87 -21.76 30.79
C PHE A 177 -36.88 -23.24 30.43
N LEU A 178 -36.22 -24.09 31.23
CA LEU A 178 -36.59 -25.52 31.26
C LEU A 178 -36.20 -26.22 32.56
N ALA A 179 -36.93 -25.96 33.65
CA ALA A 179 -37.07 -26.92 34.74
C ALA A 179 -38.20 -26.54 35.71
N ARG A 180 -39.46 -26.85 35.36
CA ARG A 180 -40.40 -27.36 36.37
C ARG A 180 -41.56 -28.10 35.73
N ARG A 181 -41.36 -29.40 35.48
CA ARG A 181 -42.49 -30.33 35.40
C ARG A 181 -42.11 -31.73 35.89
N ARG A 182 -42.89 -32.19 36.89
CA ARG A 182 -42.92 -33.52 37.56
C ARG A 182 -41.84 -33.70 38.62
N SER A 183 -42.15 -34.18 39.83
CA SER A 183 -42.99 -35.32 40.22
C SER A 183 -43.60 -35.02 41.62
N ASP A 184 -44.77 -35.49 42.05
CA ASP A 184 -44.97 -36.88 42.48
C ASP A 184 -46.43 -37.36 42.46
N LYS A 185 -46.57 -38.64 42.09
CA LYS A 185 -47.71 -39.51 42.38
C LYS A 185 -47.37 -40.37 43.60
N LYS A 186 -48.24 -40.36 44.62
CA LYS A 186 -48.96 -41.53 45.14
C LYS A 186 -50.00 -41.06 46.15
#